data_AF-A0A9P4T6I6-F1
#
_entry.id   AF-A0A9P4T6I6-F1
#
_cell.length_a   1.000
_cell.length_b   1.000
_cell.length_c   1.000
_cell.angle_alpha   90.00
_cell.angle_beta   90.00
_cell.angle_gamma   90.00
#
_symmetry.space_group_name_H-M   'P 1'
#
loop_
_entity.id
_entity.type
_entity.pdbx_description
1 polymer ?
#
loop_
_entity_poly.entity_id
_entity_poly.type
_entity_poly.pdbx_seq_one_letter_code
_entity_poly.pdbx_strand_id
1 'polypeptide(L)'
;MPSSTADRQIILITGANGGIGFDTAALLASVSPNNHVLVGSRNTAKGEAALEKIQQRNPQGTASLVQLDADDDASITAAVQHISQTFGRLDVLINNAGICKETYDGQWPSRDVLRASFETNVFGPTVLTAALIPLLKQSKSPKIINVSSGLGSIARCSATTDSSAGRIVRVPGYRMTKAALNMLTAYQYQQLKDEGFKVWSYCPGYVITDLGRDREERKDTPGCESSETSAQGILEILEGKRDGEVGLFLQKYGKRYDCALAASKTTNSDVRINHIQVVGTHNSYHRQPSLAELPVFEKYIPSPEDYYYSHAALPNQLSHQGVRSLELDLHSDEKGGLYYPPLIWTLSNLTNASTPFDGSVFKKPGIKVFHVTDFDPDSVCHTFIDCLTQLKTWSDANRNHVPIIIDLELKTEAPACAAGGVCPGEATNWTLPRMLNVDKEILSVFPKTQLIRPDDVRVGNLTLEQSVLTKGWPLLSDARGKCMFFFDNDPKPEDPTSPRELYKSGGHESLQNRTVFTNSLEGSADGAVIKHNEPRGNDTAEIQRLVKKGYIVRTRADVPLDTVLSKSTEMREAGFNSGAHIVSTDFPSWGMSARWGYDYVVQFKDGLVARCNPVNAPKGCKDSKLE
;
A
#
# COMPACT_ATOMS: atom_id res chain seq x y z
N MET A 1 5.92 -0.24 47.47
CA MET A 1 6.01 1.20 47.76
C MET A 1 5.25 1.93 46.66
N PRO A 2 4.41 2.95 46.94
CA PRO A 2 3.81 3.72 45.87
C PRO A 2 4.94 4.37 45.06
N SER A 3 4.97 4.14 43.74
CA SER A 3 6.03 4.71 42.90
C SER A 3 6.03 6.23 43.08
N SER A 4 7.22 6.79 43.27
CA SER A 4 7.38 8.24 43.33
C SER A 4 6.77 8.87 42.08
N THR A 5 6.18 10.06 42.20
CA THR A 5 5.63 10.81 41.05
C THR A 5 6.66 11.03 39.94
N ALA A 6 7.95 10.86 40.23
CA ALA A 6 9.05 11.01 39.29
C ALA A 6 9.02 10.00 38.12
N ASP A 7 8.39 8.84 38.25
CA ASP A 7 8.36 7.79 37.21
C ASP A 7 7.04 7.69 36.43
N ARG A 8 6.05 8.56 36.71
CA ARG A 8 4.74 8.51 36.05
C ARG A 8 4.68 9.36 34.78
N GLN A 9 3.97 8.88 33.77
CA GLN A 9 3.59 9.67 32.60
C GLN A 9 2.37 10.53 32.94
N ILE A 10 2.52 11.85 32.91
CA ILE A 10 1.48 12.82 33.25
C ILE A 10 0.73 13.24 31.98
N ILE A 11 -0.57 12.92 31.92
CA ILE A 11 -1.38 13.05 30.72
C ILE A 11 -2.55 13.99 31.00
N LEU A 12 -2.61 15.16 30.35
CA LEU A 12 -3.76 16.07 30.43
C LEU A 12 -4.71 15.87 29.26
N ILE A 13 -5.99 15.65 29.56
CA ILE A 13 -7.06 15.51 28.56
C ILE A 13 -8.13 16.56 28.83
N THR A 14 -8.33 17.48 27.87
CA THR A 14 -9.39 18.49 27.99
C THR A 14 -10.75 17.91 27.64
N GLY A 15 -11.82 18.33 28.33
CA GLY A 15 -13.17 17.80 28.09
C GLY A 15 -13.30 16.30 28.41
N ALA A 16 -12.57 15.82 29.41
CA ALA A 16 -12.51 14.41 29.79
C ALA A 16 -13.68 13.96 30.68
N ASN A 17 -14.66 14.82 30.91
CA ASN A 17 -15.86 14.50 31.68
C ASN A 17 -16.94 13.75 30.87
N GLY A 18 -16.76 13.55 29.57
CA GLY A 18 -17.70 12.82 28.71
C GLY A 18 -17.15 12.47 27.33
N GLY A 19 -17.90 11.64 26.60
CA GLY A 19 -17.59 11.22 25.22
C GLY A 19 -16.18 10.63 25.05
N ILE A 20 -15.51 11.01 23.96
CA ILE A 20 -14.16 10.52 23.60
C ILE A 20 -13.15 10.80 24.71
N GLY A 21 -13.20 11.99 25.32
CA GLY A 21 -12.26 12.37 26.38
C GLY A 21 -12.37 11.48 27.62
N PHE A 22 -13.59 11.14 28.04
CA PHE A 22 -13.83 10.23 29.15
C PHE A 22 -13.33 8.82 28.87
N ASP A 23 -13.68 8.24 27.71
CA ASP A 23 -13.24 6.88 27.37
C ASP A 23 -11.73 6.82 27.17
N THR A 24 -11.11 7.88 26.65
CA THR A 24 -9.65 8.02 26.57
C THR A 24 -9.04 8.07 27.97
N ALA A 25 -9.60 8.86 28.89
CA ALA A 25 -9.10 8.93 30.26
C ALA A 25 -9.21 7.60 30.99
N ALA A 26 -10.36 6.92 30.88
CA ALA A 26 -10.59 5.61 31.48
C ALA A 26 -9.65 4.54 30.90
N LEU A 27 -9.49 4.50 29.57
CA LEU A 27 -8.60 3.55 28.91
C LEU A 27 -7.14 3.78 29.31
N LEU A 28 -6.66 5.03 29.24
CA LEU A 28 -5.27 5.35 29.56
C LEU A 28 -4.93 5.10 31.04
N ALA A 29 -5.86 5.32 31.96
CA ALA A 29 -5.67 4.95 33.36
C ALA A 29 -5.62 3.42 33.55
N SER A 30 -6.37 2.65 32.76
CA SER A 30 -6.45 1.18 32.90
C SER A 30 -5.26 0.42 32.31
N VAL A 31 -4.64 0.92 31.24
CA VAL A 31 -3.62 0.17 30.48
C VAL A 31 -2.22 0.20 31.08
N SER A 32 -1.93 1.11 32.00
CA SER A 32 -0.60 1.19 32.61
C SER A 32 -0.63 1.74 34.03
N PRO A 33 0.05 1.09 34.99
CA PRO A 33 0.22 1.62 36.35
C PRO A 33 1.06 2.89 36.42
N ASN A 34 1.79 3.20 35.35
CA ASN A 34 2.65 4.38 35.28
C ASN A 34 1.93 5.61 34.72
N ASN A 35 0.65 5.51 34.35
CA ASN A 35 -0.11 6.66 33.88
C ASN A 35 -0.76 7.41 35.05
N HIS A 36 -0.63 8.74 35.02
CA HIS A 36 -1.46 9.65 35.81
C HIS A 36 -2.26 10.55 34.86
N VAL A 37 -3.58 10.34 34.81
CA VAL A 37 -4.47 11.06 33.90
C VAL A 37 -5.14 12.24 34.62
N LEU A 38 -4.89 13.44 34.13
CA LEU A 38 -5.57 14.66 34.55
C LEU A 38 -6.85 14.82 33.73
N VAL A 39 -7.99 14.62 34.39
CA VAL A 39 -9.33 14.77 33.83
C VAL A 39 -9.64 16.26 33.79
N GLY A 40 -9.40 16.91 32.64
CA GLY A 40 -9.72 18.32 32.44
C GLY A 40 -11.22 18.53 32.23
N SER A 41 -11.85 19.34 33.07
CA SER A 41 -13.27 19.69 32.97
C SER A 41 -13.53 21.12 33.41
N ARG A 42 -14.29 21.89 32.62
CA ARG A 42 -14.73 23.24 33.03
C ARG A 42 -15.72 23.23 34.19
N ASN A 43 -16.48 22.13 34.32
CA ASN A 43 -17.46 21.95 35.39
C ASN A 43 -16.92 20.88 36.36
N THR A 44 -16.60 21.30 37.58
CA THR A 44 -15.99 20.46 38.61
C THR A 44 -16.89 19.29 38.98
N ALA A 45 -18.18 19.51 39.22
CA ALA A 45 -19.12 18.43 39.56
C ALA A 45 -19.22 17.34 38.47
N LYS A 46 -19.24 17.72 37.18
CA LYS A 46 -19.18 16.74 36.08
C LYS A 46 -17.83 16.02 36.01
N GLY A 47 -16.75 16.72 36.35
CA GLY A 47 -15.41 16.16 36.42
C GLY A 47 -15.24 15.16 37.56
N GLU A 48 -15.76 15.47 38.75
CA GLU A 48 -15.79 14.59 39.93
C GLU A 48 -16.58 13.32 39.63
N ALA A 49 -17.79 13.45 39.06
CA ALA A 49 -18.60 12.29 38.67
C ALA A 49 -17.92 11.41 37.60
N ALA A 50 -17.16 12.01 36.68
CA ALA A 50 -16.36 11.27 35.71
C ALA A 50 -15.18 10.55 36.37
N LEU A 51 -14.49 11.23 37.29
CA LEU A 51 -13.38 10.67 38.05
C LEU A 51 -13.82 9.48 38.90
N GLU A 52 -14.96 9.59 39.60
CA GLU A 52 -15.55 8.47 40.37
C GLU A 52 -15.82 7.26 39.48
N LYS A 53 -16.40 7.47 38.30
CA LYS A 53 -16.66 6.39 37.32
C LYS A 53 -15.37 5.75 36.81
N ILE A 54 -14.31 6.52 36.62
CA ILE A 54 -12.99 5.98 36.24
C ILE A 54 -12.44 5.13 37.39
N GLN A 55 -12.50 5.63 38.63
CA GLN A 55 -12.00 4.93 39.82
C GLN A 55 -12.77 3.63 40.09
N GLN A 56 -14.09 3.61 39.88
CA GLN A 56 -14.93 2.40 39.99
C GLN A 56 -14.52 1.28 39.02
N ARG A 57 -13.80 1.60 37.93
CA ARG A 57 -13.25 0.59 37.00
C ARG A 57 -11.97 -0.06 37.51
N ASN A 58 -11.48 0.32 38.70
CA ASN A 58 -10.23 -0.16 39.30
C ASN A 58 -9.04 -0.11 38.31
N PRO A 59 -8.72 1.09 37.77
CA PRO A 59 -7.64 1.23 36.80
C PRO A 59 -6.29 0.86 37.43
N GLN A 60 -5.35 0.39 36.61
CA GLN A 60 -4.00 0.08 37.07
C GLN A 60 -3.23 1.33 37.48
N GLY A 61 -3.42 2.44 36.75
CA GLY A 61 -2.85 3.75 36.99
C GLY A 61 -3.71 4.63 37.89
N THR A 62 -3.50 5.94 37.81
CA THR A 62 -4.20 6.92 38.67
C THR A 62 -4.82 8.04 37.84
N ALA A 63 -5.84 8.70 38.38
CA ALA A 63 -6.47 9.87 37.76
C ALA A 63 -6.80 10.92 38.82
N SER A 64 -6.80 12.19 38.42
CA SER A 64 -7.23 13.33 39.26
C SER A 64 -7.96 14.38 38.40
N LEU A 65 -8.78 15.21 39.04
CA LEU A 65 -9.52 16.29 38.38
C LEU A 65 -8.65 17.55 38.29
N VAL A 66 -8.66 18.20 37.12
CA VAL A 66 -8.18 19.57 36.95
C VAL A 66 -9.33 20.42 36.41
N GLN A 67 -9.72 21.45 37.15
CA GLN A 67 -10.68 22.43 36.63
C GLN A 67 -10.01 23.21 35.50
N LEU A 68 -10.55 23.08 34.29
CA LEU A 68 -9.99 23.68 33.10
C LEU A 68 -11.10 24.03 32.12
N ASP A 69 -11.41 25.31 32.02
CA ASP A 69 -12.13 25.90 30.90
C ASP A 69 -11.13 26.42 29.87
N ALA A 70 -11.21 25.90 28.65
CA ALA A 70 -10.31 26.31 27.57
C ALA A 70 -10.68 27.67 26.98
N ASP A 71 -11.85 28.21 27.34
CA ASP A 71 -12.34 29.52 26.90
C ASP A 71 -12.03 30.63 27.93
N ASP A 72 -11.29 30.33 29.01
CA ASP A 72 -10.96 31.26 30.11
C ASP A 72 -9.46 31.24 30.47
N ASP A 73 -8.76 32.34 30.16
CA ASP A 73 -7.33 32.50 30.43
C ASP A 73 -6.96 32.38 31.91
N ALA A 74 -7.85 32.80 32.84
CA ALA A 74 -7.62 32.65 34.26
C ALA A 74 -7.71 31.17 34.66
N SER A 75 -8.65 30.42 34.08
CA SER A 75 -8.74 28.97 34.27
C SER A 75 -7.53 28.24 33.69
N ILE A 76 -7.06 28.61 32.50
CA ILE A 76 -5.84 28.05 31.89
C ILE A 76 -4.63 28.33 32.81
N THR A 77 -4.46 29.56 33.27
CA THR A 77 -3.36 29.96 34.16
C THR A 77 -3.37 29.17 35.46
N ALA A 78 -4.54 29.03 36.10
CA ALA A 78 -4.68 28.25 37.32
C ALA A 78 -4.36 26.77 37.11
N ALA A 79 -4.80 26.18 35.99
CA ALA A 79 -4.50 24.79 35.66
C ALA A 79 -2.99 24.58 35.41
N VAL A 80 -2.34 25.46 34.67
CA VAL A 80 -0.88 25.42 34.43
C VAL A 80 -0.12 25.52 35.76
N GLN A 81 -0.50 26.47 36.62
CA GLN A 81 0.12 26.63 37.93
C GLN A 81 -0.07 25.38 38.80
N HIS A 82 -1.27 24.82 38.83
CA HIS A 82 -1.57 23.60 39.58
C HIS A 82 -0.71 22.41 39.09
N ILE A 83 -0.62 22.20 37.77
CA ILE A 83 0.19 21.12 37.18
C ILE A 83 1.68 21.34 37.47
N SER A 84 2.15 22.57 37.33
CA SER A 84 3.54 22.94 37.63
C SER A 84 3.90 22.66 39.09
N GLN A 85 3.04 23.04 40.04
CA GLN A 85 3.29 22.86 41.47
C GLN A 85 3.18 21.40 41.91
N THR A 86 2.27 20.64 41.30
CA THR A 86 1.97 19.26 41.73
C THR A 86 2.88 18.23 41.06
N PHE A 87 3.18 18.40 39.77
CA PHE A 87 3.89 17.41 38.97
C PHE A 87 5.22 17.93 38.41
N GLY A 88 5.40 19.25 38.27
CA GLY A 88 6.61 19.86 37.72
C GLY A 88 6.84 19.64 36.21
N ARG A 89 6.01 18.82 35.56
CA ARG A 89 6.08 18.49 34.13
C ARG A 89 4.72 18.08 33.59
N LEU A 90 4.63 18.01 32.27
CA LEU A 90 3.55 17.35 31.54
C LEU A 90 4.17 16.49 30.44
N ASP A 91 3.70 15.26 30.23
CA ASP A 91 4.25 14.38 29.19
C ASP A 91 3.38 14.38 27.92
N VAL A 92 2.06 14.42 28.10
CA VAL A 92 1.09 14.35 27.01
C VAL A 92 -0.01 15.39 27.21
N LEU A 93 -0.27 16.18 26.17
CA LEU A 93 -1.44 17.06 26.07
C LEU A 93 -2.40 16.53 25.00
N ILE A 94 -3.64 16.26 25.39
CA ILE A 94 -4.73 15.89 24.48
C ILE A 94 -5.79 16.99 24.49
N ASN A 95 -5.77 17.83 23.45
CA ASN A 95 -6.77 18.85 23.20
C ASN A 95 -8.03 18.18 22.60
N ASN A 96 -8.89 17.65 23.47
CA ASN A 96 -10.11 16.91 23.10
C ASN A 96 -11.38 17.77 23.20
N ALA A 97 -11.43 18.75 24.11
CA ALA A 97 -12.58 19.64 24.26
C ALA A 97 -12.95 20.29 22.92
N GLY A 98 -14.25 20.28 22.61
CA GLY A 98 -14.76 20.88 21.39
C GLY A 98 -16.27 20.94 21.36
N ILE A 99 -16.80 21.86 20.55
CA ILE A 99 -18.23 22.11 20.40
C ILE A 99 -18.63 22.24 18.93
N CYS A 100 -19.89 21.92 18.64
CA CYS A 100 -20.56 22.23 17.39
C CYS A 100 -21.92 22.82 17.75
N LYS A 101 -22.07 24.14 17.64
CA LYS A 101 -23.29 24.88 18.02
C LYS A 101 -24.23 25.14 16.83
N GLU A 102 -23.86 24.70 15.63
CA GLU A 102 -24.64 24.90 14.42
C GLU A 102 -25.73 23.83 14.25
N THR A 103 -26.82 24.23 13.61
CA THR A 103 -27.80 23.29 13.07
C THR A 103 -27.22 22.60 11.83
N TYR A 104 -27.59 21.35 11.62
CA TYR A 104 -27.07 20.53 10.52
C TYR A 104 -27.82 20.75 9.19
N ASP A 105 -28.52 21.87 9.07
CA ASP A 105 -29.22 22.31 7.87
C ASP A 105 -28.26 22.93 6.83
N GLY A 106 -27.05 23.29 7.26
CA GLY A 106 -26.01 23.86 6.40
C GLY A 106 -26.18 25.36 6.12
N GLN A 107 -27.01 26.05 6.89
CA GLN A 107 -27.04 27.51 6.87
C GLN A 107 -25.74 28.10 7.40
N TRP A 108 -25.46 29.35 7.01
CA TRP A 108 -24.33 30.09 7.53
C TRP A 108 -24.52 30.42 9.02
N PRO A 109 -23.53 30.19 9.89
CA PRO A 109 -23.63 30.50 11.30
C PRO A 109 -23.69 32.01 11.54
N SER A 110 -24.35 32.41 12.62
CA SER A 110 -24.21 33.77 13.12
C SER A 110 -22.77 34.04 13.59
N ARG A 111 -22.40 35.32 13.67
CA ARG A 111 -21.10 35.73 14.22
C ARG A 111 -20.84 35.16 15.61
N ASP A 112 -21.85 35.11 16.46
CA ASP A 112 -21.71 34.64 17.85
C ASP A 112 -21.52 33.12 17.94
N VAL A 113 -22.21 32.36 17.07
CA VAL A 113 -22.01 30.91 16.94
C VAL A 113 -20.60 30.61 16.45
N LEU A 114 -20.12 31.38 15.46
CA LEU A 114 -18.77 31.24 14.92
C LEU A 114 -17.71 31.57 15.97
N ARG A 115 -17.85 32.71 16.67
CA ARG A 115 -16.95 33.13 17.77
C ARG A 115 -16.86 32.06 18.83
N ALA A 116 -18.00 31.62 19.37
CA ALA A 116 -18.01 30.59 20.41
C ALA A 116 -17.35 29.29 19.93
N SER A 117 -17.61 28.88 18.68
CA SER A 117 -17.00 27.65 18.14
C SER A 117 -15.50 27.79 17.92
N PHE A 118 -14.99 28.97 17.56
CA PHE A 118 -13.56 29.25 17.42
C PHE A 118 -12.87 29.34 18.78
N GLU A 119 -13.52 29.93 19.77
CA GLU A 119 -13.03 30.01 21.16
C GLU A 119 -12.64 28.62 21.66
N THR A 120 -13.59 27.68 21.68
CA THR A 120 -13.34 26.35 22.25
C THR A 120 -12.53 25.44 21.34
N ASN A 121 -12.74 25.48 20.01
CA ASN A 121 -12.11 24.50 19.12
C ASN A 121 -10.72 24.92 18.61
N VAL A 122 -10.36 26.21 18.72
CA VAL A 122 -9.14 26.77 18.11
C VAL A 122 -8.36 27.61 19.10
N PHE A 123 -8.95 28.67 19.65
CA PHE A 123 -8.23 29.60 20.53
C PHE A 123 -7.81 28.91 21.83
N GLY A 124 -8.72 28.18 22.47
CA GLY A 124 -8.43 27.39 23.66
C GLY A 124 -7.25 26.42 23.49
N PRO A 125 -7.28 25.48 22.52
CA PRO A 125 -6.13 24.63 22.21
C PRO A 125 -4.85 25.41 21.89
N THR A 126 -4.94 26.58 21.25
CA THR A 126 -3.77 27.42 20.95
C THR A 126 -3.14 27.97 22.22
N VAL A 127 -3.92 28.68 23.04
CA VAL A 127 -3.46 29.36 24.24
C VAL A 127 -3.03 28.35 25.31
N LEU A 128 -3.82 27.30 25.52
CA LEU A 128 -3.50 26.24 26.47
C LEU A 128 -2.21 25.51 26.10
N THR A 129 -2.03 25.12 24.84
CA THR A 129 -0.78 24.47 24.41
C THR A 129 0.40 25.42 24.62
N ALA A 130 0.29 26.69 24.22
CA ALA A 130 1.35 27.67 24.42
C ALA A 130 1.76 27.79 25.90
N ALA A 131 0.78 27.87 26.81
CA ALA A 131 1.02 27.97 28.24
C ALA A 131 1.63 26.69 28.87
N LEU A 132 1.36 25.52 28.28
CA LEU A 132 1.88 24.23 28.75
C LEU A 132 3.22 23.82 28.13
N ILE A 133 3.69 24.49 27.06
CA ILE A 133 4.99 24.18 26.43
C ILE A 133 6.14 24.11 27.45
N PRO A 134 6.31 25.05 28.40
CA PRO A 134 7.40 24.97 29.39
C PRO A 134 7.39 23.69 30.23
N LEU A 135 6.20 23.17 30.56
CA LEU A 135 6.03 21.91 31.30
C LEU A 135 6.22 20.69 30.40
N LEU A 136 5.78 20.76 29.15
CA LEU A 136 6.02 19.71 28.14
C LEU A 136 7.51 19.54 27.84
N LYS A 137 8.29 20.63 27.80
CA LYS A 137 9.75 20.58 27.62
C LYS A 137 10.49 19.80 28.73
N GLN A 138 9.87 19.59 29.89
CA GLN A 138 10.42 18.77 30.96
C GLN A 138 10.20 17.27 30.73
N SER A 139 9.38 16.88 29.75
CA SER A 139 9.19 15.49 29.36
C SER A 139 10.34 14.96 28.51
N LYS A 140 10.66 13.68 28.66
CA LYS A 140 11.61 12.97 27.78
C LYS A 140 11.03 12.68 26.39
N SER A 141 9.71 12.73 26.23
CA SER A 141 9.03 12.44 24.97
C SER A 141 7.71 13.23 24.91
N PRO A 142 7.76 14.57 24.77
CA PRO A 142 6.57 15.40 24.79
C PRO A 142 5.64 15.10 23.60
N LYS A 143 4.35 14.89 23.89
CA LYS A 143 3.32 14.59 22.88
C LYS A 143 2.17 15.59 22.96
N ILE A 144 1.71 16.05 21.80
CA ILE A 144 0.51 16.88 21.66
C ILE A 144 -0.44 16.20 20.66
N ILE A 145 -1.68 15.96 21.07
CA ILE A 145 -2.73 15.39 20.23
C ILE A 145 -3.90 16.37 20.16
N ASN A 146 -4.14 16.93 18.98
CA ASN A 146 -5.30 17.77 18.72
C ASN A 146 -6.43 16.93 18.12
N VAL A 147 -7.53 16.75 18.86
CA VAL A 147 -8.68 15.98 18.37
C VAL A 147 -9.48 16.82 17.36
N SER A 148 -9.23 16.54 16.09
CA SER A 148 -9.83 17.22 14.94
C SER A 148 -11.02 16.45 14.38
N SER A 149 -11.35 16.66 13.11
CA SER A 149 -12.41 15.96 12.37
C SER A 149 -12.09 15.98 10.89
N GLY A 150 -12.40 14.89 10.18
CA GLY A 150 -12.30 14.84 8.72
C GLY A 150 -13.12 15.94 8.00
N LEU A 151 -14.07 16.57 8.69
CA LEU A 151 -14.79 17.76 8.21
C LEU A 151 -13.90 19.01 8.07
N GLY A 152 -12.78 19.09 8.80
CA GLY A 152 -11.77 20.15 8.67
C GLY A 152 -10.83 19.97 7.46
N SER A 153 -10.98 18.91 6.67
CA SER A 153 -10.19 18.75 5.43
C SER A 153 -10.74 19.67 4.34
N ILE A 154 -9.91 20.65 3.94
CA ILE A 154 -10.20 21.54 2.81
C ILE A 154 -10.43 20.71 1.55
N ALA A 155 -9.55 19.73 1.28
CA ALA A 155 -9.64 18.84 0.12
C ALA A 155 -10.98 18.08 0.09
N ARG A 156 -11.44 17.53 1.22
CA ARG A 156 -12.74 16.85 1.32
C ARG A 156 -13.90 17.82 1.12
N CYS A 157 -13.78 19.04 1.62
CA CYS A 157 -14.80 20.08 1.45
C CYS A 157 -14.93 20.51 -0.02
N SER A 158 -13.83 20.59 -0.76
CA SER A 158 -13.77 21.02 -2.16
C SER A 158 -14.03 19.90 -3.19
N ALA A 159 -14.08 18.63 -2.78
CA ALA A 159 -14.21 17.48 -3.69
C ALA A 159 -15.66 17.17 -4.13
N THR A 160 -16.66 17.94 -3.70
CA THR A 160 -18.07 17.66 -4.01
C THR A 160 -18.46 18.22 -5.39
N THR A 161 -18.50 17.35 -6.40
CA THR A 161 -19.07 17.63 -7.74
C THR A 161 -20.37 16.86 -8.02
N ASP A 162 -20.94 16.16 -7.04
CA ASP A 162 -22.17 15.39 -7.25
C ASP A 162 -23.41 16.21 -6.84
N SER A 163 -24.08 16.76 -7.85
CA SER A 163 -25.34 17.48 -7.73
C SER A 163 -26.55 16.59 -7.39
N SER A 164 -26.37 15.26 -7.29
CA SER A 164 -27.44 14.34 -6.87
C SER A 164 -27.54 14.15 -5.35
N ALA A 165 -26.57 14.66 -4.58
CA ALA A 165 -26.70 14.80 -3.14
C ALA A 165 -26.99 16.26 -2.80
N GLY A 166 -28.25 16.59 -2.56
CA GLY A 166 -28.67 17.79 -1.82
C GLY A 166 -28.15 17.81 -0.36
N ARG A 167 -26.85 17.65 -0.15
CA ARG A 167 -26.17 17.84 1.13
C ARG A 167 -25.22 19.01 0.98
N ILE A 168 -25.83 20.18 1.14
CA ILE A 168 -25.20 21.40 1.66
C ILE A 168 -24.09 21.03 2.65
N VAL A 169 -22.98 21.77 2.62
CA VAL A 169 -21.90 21.73 3.60
C VAL A 169 -22.50 21.88 5.01
N ARG A 170 -22.91 20.77 5.63
CA ARG A 170 -23.52 20.78 6.97
C ARG A 170 -22.47 21.29 7.95
N VAL A 171 -22.84 22.24 8.80
CA VAL A 171 -22.03 22.91 9.85
C VAL A 171 -20.75 23.62 9.34
N PRO A 172 -20.88 24.66 8.49
CA PRO A 172 -19.72 25.35 7.90
C PRO A 172 -18.80 26.00 8.95
N GLY A 173 -19.32 26.52 10.06
CA GLY A 173 -18.54 27.04 11.19
C GLY A 173 -17.62 26.00 11.81
N TYR A 174 -18.14 24.82 12.14
CA TYR A 174 -17.39 23.70 12.71
C TYR A 174 -16.32 23.17 11.75
N ARG A 175 -16.61 23.18 10.45
CA ARG A 175 -15.60 22.85 9.42
C ARG A 175 -14.45 23.83 9.43
N MET A 176 -14.75 25.13 9.46
CA MET A 176 -13.73 26.18 9.54
C MET A 176 -12.89 26.04 10.82
N THR A 177 -13.50 25.73 11.96
CA THR A 177 -12.75 25.57 13.22
C THR A 177 -11.83 24.36 13.18
N LYS A 178 -12.28 23.20 12.65
CA LYS A 178 -11.43 22.01 12.53
C LYS A 178 -10.35 22.15 11.47
N ALA A 179 -10.59 22.91 10.39
CA ALA A 179 -9.54 23.29 9.44
C ALA A 179 -8.48 24.19 10.09
N ALA A 180 -8.90 25.18 10.88
CA ALA A 180 -7.98 26.03 11.63
C ALA A 180 -7.17 25.23 12.67
N LEU A 181 -7.79 24.26 13.37
CA LEU A 181 -7.10 23.36 14.29
C LEU A 181 -6.07 22.45 13.59
N ASN A 182 -6.36 22.01 12.36
CA ASN A 182 -5.39 21.27 11.54
C ASN A 182 -4.18 22.15 11.17
N MET A 183 -4.42 23.39 10.76
CA MET A 183 -3.33 24.34 10.49
C MET A 183 -2.50 24.61 11.75
N LEU A 184 -3.15 24.81 12.90
CA LEU A 184 -2.47 24.95 14.19
C LEU A 184 -1.58 23.75 14.50
N THR A 185 -2.07 22.53 14.26
CA THR A 185 -1.29 21.29 14.46
C THR A 185 -0.05 21.28 13.58
N ALA A 186 -0.19 21.59 12.29
CA ALA A 186 0.94 21.64 11.36
C ALA A 186 1.98 22.68 11.81
N TYR A 187 1.54 23.85 12.28
CA TYR A 187 2.40 24.88 12.84
C TYR A 187 3.13 24.39 14.10
N GLN A 188 2.39 23.84 15.07
CA GLN A 188 2.96 23.29 16.32
C GLN A 188 4.01 22.22 16.04
N TYR A 189 3.75 21.31 15.09
CA TYR A 189 4.74 20.32 14.68
C TYR A 189 6.00 20.98 14.13
N GLN A 190 5.87 21.88 13.15
CA GLN A 190 7.04 22.52 12.55
C GLN A 190 7.85 23.33 13.58
N GLN A 191 7.18 23.96 14.54
CA GLN A 191 7.83 24.76 15.58
C GLN A 191 8.58 23.90 16.61
N LEU A 192 8.05 22.73 16.97
CA LEU A 192 8.51 21.98 18.14
C LEU A 192 9.26 20.68 17.81
N LYS A 193 9.23 20.21 16.55
CA LYS A 193 9.83 18.92 16.15
C LYS A 193 11.33 18.81 16.47
N ASP A 194 12.08 19.90 16.32
CA ASP A 194 13.54 19.92 16.55
C ASP A 194 13.88 19.84 18.04
N GLU A 195 12.89 20.11 18.91
CA GLU A 195 12.96 19.92 20.36
C GLU A 195 12.44 18.52 20.79
N GLY A 196 12.21 17.61 19.84
CA GLY A 196 11.77 16.24 20.10
C GLY A 196 10.27 16.07 20.35
N PHE A 197 9.46 17.11 20.12
CA PHE A 197 8.01 17.00 20.26
C PHE A 197 7.39 16.18 19.14
N LYS A 198 6.41 15.36 19.51
CA LYS A 198 5.53 14.69 18.54
C LYS A 198 4.13 15.30 18.61
N VAL A 199 3.62 15.72 17.46
CA VAL A 199 2.33 16.41 17.35
C VAL A 199 1.46 15.71 16.31
N TRP A 200 0.19 15.46 16.65
CA TRP A 200 -0.78 14.82 15.75
C TRP A 200 -2.08 15.61 15.66
N SER A 201 -2.68 15.63 14.47
CA SER A 201 -4.10 15.97 14.29
C SER A 201 -4.88 14.67 14.13
N TYR A 202 -5.73 14.38 15.10
CA TYR A 202 -6.45 13.11 15.22
C TYR A 202 -7.94 13.27 14.92
N CYS A 203 -8.42 12.69 13.81
CA CYS A 203 -9.84 12.61 13.49
C CYS A 203 -10.44 11.31 14.05
N PRO A 204 -11.35 11.39 15.04
CA PRO A 204 -11.94 10.22 15.70
C PRO A 204 -13.00 9.50 14.83
N GLY A 205 -13.35 10.05 13.67
CA GLY A 205 -14.40 9.51 12.81
C GLY A 205 -15.79 10.04 13.21
N TYR A 206 -16.83 9.28 12.89
CA TYR A 206 -18.20 9.61 13.28
C TYR A 206 -18.56 8.81 14.54
N VAL A 207 -18.80 9.50 15.64
CA VAL A 207 -18.77 8.91 17.00
C VAL A 207 -20.03 9.26 17.78
N ILE A 208 -20.55 8.28 18.51
CA ILE A 208 -21.70 8.42 19.41
C ILE A 208 -21.28 9.24 20.62
N THR A 209 -21.50 10.54 20.57
CA THR A 209 -21.20 11.53 21.63
C THR A 209 -22.27 12.61 21.67
N ASP A 210 -22.26 13.44 22.72
CA ASP A 210 -23.16 14.60 22.86
C ASP A 210 -22.74 15.82 22.00
N LEU A 211 -21.76 15.67 21.09
CA LEU A 211 -21.22 16.78 20.30
C LEU A 211 -22.21 17.27 19.23
N GLY A 212 -23.04 18.27 19.51
CA GLY A 212 -23.82 19.03 18.52
C GLY A 212 -25.09 18.38 17.97
N ARG A 213 -25.35 17.10 18.21
CA ARG A 213 -26.67 16.45 18.01
C ARG A 213 -27.05 15.64 19.22
N ASP A 214 -28.32 15.28 19.30
CA ASP A 214 -28.81 14.31 20.26
C ASP A 214 -28.04 12.99 20.12
N ARG A 215 -27.66 12.43 21.28
CA ARG A 215 -26.87 11.19 21.37
C ARG A 215 -27.65 9.98 20.87
N GLU A 216 -28.96 9.94 21.07
CA GLU A 216 -29.83 8.84 20.63
C GLU A 216 -29.95 8.82 19.11
N GLU A 217 -30.10 9.99 18.46
CA GLU A 217 -30.06 10.07 16.98
C GLU A 217 -28.76 9.49 16.39
N ARG A 218 -27.64 9.62 17.12
CA ARG A 218 -26.34 9.12 16.68
C ARG A 218 -26.19 7.61 16.81
N LYS A 219 -26.84 6.98 17.78
CA LYS A 219 -26.79 5.52 17.94
C LYS A 219 -27.39 4.81 16.74
N ASP A 220 -28.44 5.38 16.17
CA ASP A 220 -29.17 4.80 15.04
C ASP A 220 -28.60 5.22 13.67
N THR A 221 -27.57 6.07 13.63
CA THR A 221 -26.99 6.51 12.36
C THR A 221 -25.93 5.52 11.84
N PRO A 222 -26.09 4.96 10.62
CA PRO A 222 -25.10 4.04 10.04
C PRO A 222 -23.70 4.65 9.95
N GLY A 223 -22.69 3.88 10.37
CA GLY A 223 -21.28 4.29 10.38
C GLY A 223 -20.86 5.16 11.57
N CYS A 224 -21.74 5.36 12.56
CA CYS A 224 -21.40 5.94 13.84
C CYS A 224 -20.86 4.87 14.79
N GLU A 225 -19.74 5.13 15.47
CA GLU A 225 -19.04 4.14 16.31
C GLU A 225 -18.95 4.60 17.78
N SER A 226 -18.59 3.68 18.67
CA SER A 226 -18.33 3.98 20.08
C SER A 226 -17.16 4.96 20.25
N SER A 227 -17.22 5.78 21.30
CA SER A 227 -16.09 6.62 21.72
C SER A 227 -14.88 5.81 22.17
N GLU A 228 -15.07 4.58 22.65
CA GLU A 228 -14.00 3.63 23.00
C GLU A 228 -13.12 3.29 21.79
N THR A 229 -13.70 3.11 20.60
CA THR A 229 -12.94 2.89 19.36
C THR A 229 -12.04 4.08 19.05
N SER A 230 -12.48 5.30 19.37
CA SER A 230 -11.68 6.51 19.18
C SER A 230 -10.59 6.64 20.25
N ALA A 231 -10.86 6.22 21.48
CA ALA A 231 -9.88 6.15 22.56
C ALA A 231 -8.74 5.16 22.22
N GLN A 232 -9.07 4.02 21.61
CA GLN A 232 -8.08 3.02 21.19
C GLN A 232 -7.07 3.59 20.18
N GLY A 233 -7.51 4.39 19.20
CA GLY A 233 -6.60 5.04 18.26
C GLY A 233 -5.66 6.07 18.92
N ILE A 234 -6.11 6.75 19.98
CA ILE A 234 -5.25 7.62 20.79
C ILE A 234 -4.23 6.80 21.58
N LEU A 235 -4.63 5.65 22.14
CA LEU A 235 -3.72 4.74 22.82
C LEU A 235 -2.60 4.26 21.88
N GLU A 236 -2.91 3.90 20.64
CA GLU A 236 -1.90 3.51 19.63
C GLU A 236 -0.86 4.62 19.38
N ILE A 237 -1.29 5.89 19.36
CA ILE A 237 -0.38 7.05 19.27
C ILE A 237 0.54 7.09 20.50
N LEU A 238 -0.01 6.93 21.69
CA LEU A 238 0.79 6.98 22.92
C LEU A 238 1.74 5.79 23.07
N GLU A 239 1.38 4.61 22.55
CA GLU A 239 2.24 3.42 22.48
C GLU A 239 3.33 3.50 21.39
N GLY A 240 3.37 4.56 20.59
CA GLY A 240 4.39 4.76 19.54
C GLY A 240 4.13 3.97 18.25
N LYS A 241 3.02 3.20 18.17
CA LYS A 241 2.62 2.46 16.96
C LYS A 241 2.39 3.38 15.76
N ARG A 242 2.19 4.68 16.01
CA ARG A 242 1.91 5.73 15.02
C ARG A 242 3.02 6.80 14.93
N ASP A 243 4.23 6.47 15.37
CA ASP A 243 5.38 7.37 15.28
C ASP A 243 5.78 7.71 13.83
N GLY A 244 5.54 6.81 12.88
CA GLY A 244 5.72 7.07 11.44
C GLY A 244 4.72 8.07 10.83
N GLU A 245 3.79 8.59 11.63
CA GLU A 245 2.72 9.49 11.22
C GLU A 245 2.73 10.85 11.93
N VAL A 246 3.81 11.16 12.66
CA VAL A 246 3.99 12.45 13.34
C VAL A 246 3.90 13.61 12.34
N GLY A 247 3.21 14.68 12.74
CA GLY A 247 3.03 15.88 11.92
C GLY A 247 1.96 15.76 10.82
N LEU A 248 1.23 14.64 10.76
CA LEU A 248 0.18 14.42 9.77
C LEU A 248 -1.23 14.63 10.32
N PHE A 249 -2.18 14.92 9.42
CA PHE A 249 -3.62 14.91 9.72
C PHE A 249 -4.21 13.53 9.42
N LEU A 250 -4.67 12.85 10.47
CA LEU A 250 -5.00 11.43 10.47
C LEU A 250 -6.46 11.18 10.81
N GLN A 251 -7.04 10.11 10.27
CA GLN A 251 -8.22 9.44 10.80
C GLN A 251 -7.80 8.27 11.69
N LYS A 252 -8.67 7.84 12.62
CA LYS A 252 -8.40 6.75 13.58
C LYS A 252 -7.88 5.41 13.01
N TYR A 253 -8.12 5.11 11.72
CA TYR A 253 -7.62 3.92 11.02
C TYR A 253 -6.41 4.22 10.11
N GLY A 254 -5.77 5.38 10.25
CA GLY A 254 -4.56 5.75 9.48
C GLY A 254 -4.82 6.40 8.13
N LYS A 255 -6.09 6.71 7.79
CA LYS A 255 -6.40 7.49 6.58
C LYS A 255 -5.87 8.93 6.73
N ARG A 256 -4.93 9.32 5.88
CA ARG A 256 -4.36 10.69 5.84
C ARG A 256 -5.30 11.66 5.14
N TYR A 257 -5.34 12.91 5.61
CA TYR A 257 -6.19 13.97 5.07
C TYR A 257 -5.41 15.15 4.45
N ASP A 258 -4.07 15.21 4.54
CA ASP A 258 -3.25 16.34 4.07
C ASP A 258 -2.20 15.98 3.01
N CYS A 259 -2.31 16.62 1.84
CA CYS A 259 -1.28 17.50 1.26
C CYS A 259 -1.82 18.32 0.07
N ALA A 260 -1.54 19.63 0.12
CA ALA A 260 -1.45 20.66 -0.93
C ALA A 260 -2.67 20.93 -1.84
N LEU A 261 -2.74 22.18 -2.32
CA LEU A 261 -3.46 22.56 -3.54
C LEU A 261 -3.39 21.39 -4.51
N ALA A 262 -4.53 20.74 -4.73
CA ALA A 262 -4.70 19.98 -5.94
C ALA A 262 -4.45 21.00 -7.05
N ALA A 263 -3.25 20.97 -7.63
CA ALA A 263 -3.05 21.36 -9.02
C ALA A 263 -4.20 20.69 -9.76
N SER A 264 -5.23 21.50 -10.06
CA SER A 264 -6.49 21.09 -10.64
C SER A 264 -6.75 19.57 -10.54
N LYS A 265 -7.36 19.12 -9.44
CA LYS A 265 -8.09 17.85 -9.47
C LYS A 265 -9.31 18.06 -10.36
N THR A 266 -9.10 18.28 -11.67
CA THR A 266 -9.93 17.63 -12.67
C THR A 266 -9.83 16.15 -12.35
N THR A 267 -10.89 15.67 -11.71
CA THR A 267 -11.34 14.28 -11.58
C THR A 267 -10.61 13.34 -12.52
N ASN A 268 -9.81 12.46 -11.93
CA ASN A 268 -9.52 11.16 -12.50
C ASN A 268 -10.17 10.09 -11.60
N SER A 269 -11.37 10.39 -11.07
CA SER A 269 -12.07 9.59 -10.06
C SER A 269 -12.39 8.17 -10.51
N ASP A 270 -12.23 7.88 -11.81
CA ASP A 270 -12.68 6.63 -12.42
C ASP A 270 -11.53 5.84 -13.11
N VAL A 271 -10.26 6.25 -12.96
CA VAL A 271 -9.14 5.46 -13.50
C VAL A 271 -8.96 4.21 -12.64
N ARG A 272 -9.06 3.05 -13.28
CA ARG A 272 -8.87 1.72 -12.70
C ARG A 272 -7.52 1.18 -13.15
N ILE A 273 -7.05 0.12 -12.52
CA ILE A 273 -5.76 -0.49 -12.91
C ILE A 273 -5.78 -1.01 -14.35
N ASN A 274 -6.96 -1.40 -14.87
CA ASN A 274 -7.13 -1.76 -16.27
C ASN A 274 -7.44 -0.55 -17.18
N HIS A 275 -7.13 0.69 -16.75
CA HIS A 275 -7.22 1.89 -17.59
C HIS A 275 -5.83 2.50 -17.87
N ILE A 276 -4.76 1.82 -17.44
CA ILE A 276 -3.38 2.22 -17.71
C ILE A 276 -2.68 1.15 -18.56
N GLN A 277 -1.64 1.57 -19.26
CA GLN A 277 -0.72 0.70 -19.98
C GLN A 277 0.68 0.91 -19.41
N VAL A 278 1.41 -0.18 -19.20
CA VAL A 278 2.77 -0.21 -18.68
C VAL A 278 3.68 -1.00 -19.63
N VAL A 279 4.98 -0.66 -19.61
CA VAL A 279 6.01 -1.52 -20.19
C VAL A 279 6.44 -2.54 -19.14
N GLY A 280 6.62 -3.79 -19.56
CA GLY A 280 7.16 -4.87 -18.76
C GLY A 280 8.43 -5.46 -19.37
N THR A 281 9.17 -6.23 -18.59
CA THR A 281 10.34 -6.99 -19.07
C THR A 281 10.07 -8.48 -19.08
N HIS A 282 10.45 -9.14 -20.18
CA HIS A 282 10.60 -10.59 -20.22
C HIS A 282 11.80 -11.02 -19.38
N ASN A 283 11.74 -12.23 -18.82
CA ASN A 283 12.85 -12.86 -18.10
C ASN A 283 13.63 -11.87 -17.22
N SER A 284 12.92 -11.10 -16.38
CA SER A 284 13.45 -9.88 -15.74
C SER A 284 14.64 -10.16 -14.83
N TYR A 285 14.85 -11.42 -14.48
CA TYR A 285 15.90 -11.87 -13.62
C TYR A 285 17.18 -12.24 -14.38
N HIS A 286 17.13 -12.40 -15.70
CA HIS A 286 18.13 -13.07 -16.51
C HIS A 286 19.50 -12.36 -16.53
N ARG A 287 20.55 -13.17 -16.48
CA ARG A 287 21.95 -12.80 -16.65
C ARG A 287 22.53 -13.60 -17.80
N GLN A 288 23.29 -12.94 -18.66
CA GLN A 288 23.93 -13.60 -19.79
C GLN A 288 24.91 -14.66 -19.25
N PRO A 289 24.94 -15.87 -19.85
CA PRO A 289 25.96 -16.87 -19.54
C PRO A 289 27.38 -16.28 -19.63
N SER A 290 28.23 -16.62 -18.66
CA SER A 290 29.59 -16.10 -18.61
C SER A 290 30.45 -16.61 -19.76
N LEU A 291 31.55 -15.93 -20.08
CA LEU A 291 32.48 -16.36 -21.14
C LEU A 291 33.01 -17.79 -20.94
N ALA A 292 33.09 -18.25 -19.69
CA ALA A 292 33.53 -19.61 -19.38
C ALA A 292 32.43 -20.66 -19.60
N GLU A 293 31.16 -20.26 -19.50
CA GLU A 293 29.99 -21.12 -19.71
C GLU A 293 29.56 -21.19 -21.18
N LEU A 294 29.80 -20.12 -21.96
CA LEU A 294 29.35 -20.01 -23.36
C LEU A 294 29.64 -21.23 -24.24
N PRO A 295 30.84 -21.85 -24.25
CA PRO A 295 31.09 -23.00 -25.12
C PRO A 295 30.21 -24.22 -24.82
N VAL A 296 29.84 -24.41 -23.55
CA VAL A 296 28.89 -25.46 -23.15
C VAL A 296 27.48 -25.01 -23.47
N PHE A 297 27.12 -23.77 -23.16
CA PHE A 297 25.81 -23.20 -23.44
C PHE A 297 25.43 -23.34 -24.92
N GLU A 298 26.28 -22.87 -25.84
CA GLU A 298 26.09 -22.92 -27.29
C GLU A 298 25.98 -24.34 -27.85
N LYS A 299 26.51 -25.33 -27.13
CA LYS A 299 26.43 -26.73 -27.52
C LYS A 299 25.05 -27.35 -27.24
N TYR A 300 24.38 -26.91 -26.18
CA TYR A 300 23.16 -27.55 -25.68
C TYR A 300 21.90 -26.72 -25.85
N ILE A 301 22.01 -25.40 -25.94
CA ILE A 301 20.86 -24.49 -26.08
C ILE A 301 20.64 -24.14 -27.55
N PRO A 302 19.42 -24.34 -28.09
CA PRO A 302 19.07 -23.86 -29.41
C PRO A 302 18.93 -22.33 -29.41
N SER A 303 19.38 -21.69 -30.49
CA SER A 303 19.40 -20.22 -30.63
C SER A 303 20.03 -19.51 -29.41
N PRO A 304 21.25 -19.89 -28.99
CA PRO A 304 21.86 -19.36 -27.77
C PRO A 304 22.00 -17.83 -27.79
N GLU A 305 22.07 -17.24 -28.98
CA GLU A 305 22.12 -15.81 -29.20
C GLU A 305 20.90 -15.02 -28.68
N ASP A 306 19.74 -15.66 -28.51
CA ASP A 306 18.55 -15.05 -27.87
C ASP A 306 18.80 -14.75 -26.37
N TYR A 307 19.82 -15.37 -25.77
CA TYR A 307 20.16 -15.27 -24.34
C TYR A 307 21.36 -14.32 -24.12
N TYR A 308 21.81 -13.60 -25.16
CA TYR A 308 23.01 -12.76 -25.10
C TYR A 308 22.72 -11.34 -24.58
N TYR A 309 22.01 -11.27 -23.46
CA TYR A 309 21.60 -10.04 -22.79
C TYR A 309 21.56 -10.22 -21.27
N SER A 310 21.50 -9.12 -20.53
CA SER A 310 21.37 -9.15 -19.08
C SER A 310 20.47 -8.03 -18.61
N HIS A 311 19.58 -8.34 -17.68
CA HIS A 311 18.80 -7.32 -16.99
C HIS A 311 19.61 -6.67 -15.87
N ALA A 312 19.22 -5.44 -15.54
CA ALA A 312 19.62 -4.80 -14.28
C ALA A 312 18.93 -5.52 -13.10
N ALA A 313 19.41 -5.32 -11.88
CA ALA A 313 18.68 -5.79 -10.69
C ALA A 313 17.23 -5.26 -10.67
N LEU A 314 16.27 -6.02 -10.14
CA LEU A 314 14.84 -5.68 -10.20
C LEU A 314 14.53 -4.24 -9.74
N PRO A 315 15.11 -3.72 -8.62
CA PRO A 315 14.89 -2.33 -8.20
C PRO A 315 15.37 -1.27 -9.21
N ASN A 316 16.43 -1.57 -9.98
CA ASN A 316 16.94 -0.66 -11.00
C ASN A 316 16.07 -0.65 -12.24
N GLN A 317 15.47 -1.79 -12.60
CA GLN A 317 14.48 -1.83 -13.69
C GLN A 317 13.30 -0.92 -13.34
N LEU A 318 12.78 -1.03 -12.11
CA LEU A 318 11.68 -0.20 -11.62
C LEU A 318 12.05 1.29 -11.51
N SER A 319 13.27 1.62 -11.05
CA SER A 319 13.68 3.01 -10.80
C SER A 319 14.18 3.75 -12.04
N HIS A 320 14.83 3.04 -12.96
CA HIS A 320 15.65 3.65 -14.00
C HIS A 320 15.28 3.20 -15.41
N GLN A 321 14.61 2.06 -15.57
CA GLN A 321 14.14 1.57 -16.87
C GLN A 321 12.65 1.80 -17.09
N GLY A 322 11.96 2.39 -16.11
CA GLY A 322 10.57 2.84 -16.25
C GLY A 322 9.54 1.73 -16.42
N VAL A 323 9.88 0.48 -16.04
CA VAL A 323 8.98 -0.67 -16.19
C VAL A 323 8.10 -0.85 -14.95
N ARG A 324 6.89 -1.36 -15.14
CA ARG A 324 5.94 -1.68 -14.04
C ARG A 324 5.34 -3.09 -14.20
N SER A 325 5.95 -3.92 -15.04
CA SER A 325 5.72 -5.36 -15.07
C SER A 325 7.04 -6.11 -15.20
N LEU A 326 7.14 -7.27 -14.55
CA LEU A 326 8.35 -8.09 -14.49
C LEU A 326 7.97 -9.57 -14.61
N GLU A 327 8.61 -10.31 -15.50
CA GLU A 327 8.48 -11.76 -15.62
C GLU A 327 9.56 -12.52 -14.83
N LEU A 328 9.15 -13.58 -14.10
CA LEU A 328 10.01 -14.49 -13.35
C LEU A 328 9.72 -15.96 -13.70
N ASP A 329 10.75 -16.71 -14.05
CA ASP A 329 10.67 -18.14 -14.28
C ASP A 329 10.89 -18.88 -12.98
N LEU A 330 9.97 -19.76 -12.63
CA LEU A 330 9.97 -20.47 -11.37
C LEU A 330 10.30 -21.94 -11.59
N HIS A 331 11.14 -22.45 -10.68
CA HIS A 331 11.55 -23.84 -10.59
C HIS A 331 11.34 -24.38 -9.18
N SER A 332 10.66 -25.52 -9.04
CA SER A 332 10.42 -26.16 -7.73
C SER A 332 11.70 -26.82 -7.20
N ASP A 333 11.98 -26.65 -5.92
CA ASP A 333 13.06 -27.36 -5.21
C ASP A 333 12.73 -27.48 -3.70
N GLU A 334 11.77 -28.35 -3.37
CA GLU A 334 11.16 -28.55 -2.05
C GLU A 334 12.17 -28.99 -0.99
N LYS A 335 13.22 -29.73 -1.39
CA LYS A 335 14.25 -30.25 -0.48
C LYS A 335 15.55 -29.43 -0.51
N GLY A 336 15.75 -28.63 -1.54
CA GLY A 336 17.03 -28.01 -1.80
C GLY A 336 17.99 -28.97 -2.49
N GLY A 337 18.87 -28.40 -3.30
CA GLY A 337 19.98 -29.09 -3.94
C GLY A 337 19.63 -29.76 -5.27
N LEU A 338 18.38 -29.65 -5.74
CA LEU A 338 17.99 -30.25 -7.02
C LEU A 338 18.86 -29.74 -8.19
N TYR A 339 19.15 -28.43 -8.18
CA TYR A 339 19.92 -27.75 -9.23
C TYR A 339 21.38 -27.48 -8.82
N TYR A 340 21.91 -28.18 -7.79
CA TYR A 340 23.27 -27.96 -7.30
C TYR A 340 24.18 -29.19 -7.43
N PRO A 341 25.41 -29.02 -7.97
CA PRO A 341 25.83 -27.89 -8.80
C PRO A 341 25.09 -27.94 -10.15
N PRO A 342 24.81 -26.79 -10.80
CA PRO A 342 24.29 -26.78 -12.16
C PRO A 342 25.21 -27.55 -13.11
N LEU A 343 24.63 -28.32 -14.04
CA LEU A 343 25.40 -29.14 -14.99
C LEU A 343 26.38 -28.30 -15.81
N ILE A 344 26.00 -27.09 -16.23
CA ILE A 344 26.86 -26.22 -17.04
C ILE A 344 28.19 -25.91 -16.35
N TRP A 345 28.22 -25.78 -15.02
CA TRP A 345 29.46 -25.57 -14.28
C TRP A 345 30.35 -26.79 -14.29
N THR A 346 29.75 -27.97 -14.16
CA THR A 346 30.47 -29.25 -14.22
C THR A 346 31.07 -29.46 -15.60
N LEU A 347 30.30 -29.24 -16.66
CA LEU A 347 30.75 -29.42 -18.05
C LEU A 347 31.76 -28.35 -18.49
N SER A 348 31.69 -27.16 -17.90
CA SER A 348 32.65 -26.06 -18.16
C SER A 348 33.89 -26.14 -17.26
N ASN A 349 34.02 -27.19 -16.43
CA ASN A 349 35.11 -27.36 -15.46
C ASN A 349 35.31 -26.15 -14.53
N LEU A 350 34.22 -25.51 -14.09
CA LEU A 350 34.29 -24.37 -13.19
C LEU A 350 34.57 -24.81 -11.75
N THR A 351 35.33 -23.98 -11.04
CA THR A 351 35.58 -24.09 -9.60
C THR A 351 34.79 -23.00 -8.87
N ASN A 352 34.68 -23.08 -7.54
CA ASN A 352 34.04 -22.02 -6.74
C ASN A 352 34.67 -20.61 -6.95
N ALA A 353 35.91 -20.53 -7.45
CA ALA A 353 36.57 -19.27 -7.75
C ALA A 353 36.25 -18.71 -9.15
N SER A 354 35.65 -19.53 -10.02
CA SER A 354 35.36 -19.19 -11.43
C SER A 354 33.89 -19.31 -11.81
N THR A 355 33.01 -19.70 -10.88
CA THR A 355 31.56 -19.65 -11.09
C THR A 355 31.06 -18.20 -11.05
N PRO A 356 30.00 -17.86 -11.81
CA PRO A 356 29.47 -16.48 -11.87
C PRO A 356 28.92 -15.99 -10.52
N PHE A 357 28.50 -16.90 -9.65
CA PHE A 357 28.02 -16.62 -8.29
C PHE A 357 28.28 -17.80 -7.34
N ASP A 358 27.98 -17.60 -6.04
CA ASP A 358 27.97 -18.68 -5.05
C ASP A 358 26.69 -19.54 -5.15
N GLY A 359 26.82 -20.74 -5.73
CA GLY A 359 25.72 -21.69 -5.87
C GLY A 359 25.20 -22.29 -4.56
N SER A 360 25.75 -21.96 -3.40
CA SER A 360 25.26 -22.49 -2.10
C SER A 360 23.77 -22.21 -1.86
N VAL A 361 23.22 -21.17 -2.49
CA VAL A 361 21.80 -20.84 -2.49
C VAL A 361 20.93 -21.97 -3.06
N PHE A 362 21.40 -22.69 -4.07
CA PHE A 362 20.67 -23.82 -4.66
C PHE A 362 20.60 -25.05 -3.77
N LYS A 363 21.44 -25.15 -2.73
CA LYS A 363 21.32 -26.23 -1.73
C LYS A 363 20.13 -26.05 -0.78
N LYS A 364 19.58 -24.83 -0.70
CA LYS A 364 18.50 -24.51 0.24
C LYS A 364 17.15 -24.91 -0.35
N PRO A 365 16.19 -25.40 0.46
CA PRO A 365 14.80 -25.56 0.04
C PRO A 365 14.17 -24.27 -0.48
N GLY A 366 13.15 -24.39 -1.33
CA GLY A 366 12.31 -23.28 -1.81
C GLY A 366 12.38 -23.07 -3.33
N ILE A 367 11.53 -22.19 -3.86
CA ILE A 367 11.45 -21.95 -5.31
C ILE A 367 12.70 -21.22 -5.80
N LYS A 368 13.25 -21.67 -6.93
CA LYS A 368 14.40 -21.07 -7.62
C LYS A 368 13.95 -20.24 -8.82
N VAL A 369 14.77 -19.25 -9.17
CA VAL A 369 14.51 -18.33 -10.28
C VAL A 369 15.73 -18.30 -11.19
N PHE A 370 15.55 -18.82 -12.39
CA PHE A 370 16.51 -18.87 -13.49
C PHE A 370 15.77 -19.39 -14.74
N HIS A 371 16.43 -19.38 -15.90
CA HIS A 371 15.72 -19.53 -17.18
C HIS A 371 15.65 -20.96 -17.70
N VAL A 372 16.79 -21.67 -17.71
CA VAL A 372 16.88 -23.05 -18.22
C VAL A 372 17.55 -23.93 -17.18
N THR A 373 16.87 -25.04 -16.83
CA THR A 373 17.41 -26.02 -15.89
C THR A 373 18.81 -26.48 -16.29
N ASP A 374 19.73 -26.34 -15.34
CA ASP A 374 21.15 -26.67 -15.42
C ASP A 374 22.03 -25.95 -16.44
N PHE A 375 21.45 -25.31 -17.45
CA PHE A 375 22.20 -24.65 -18.53
C PHE A 375 22.17 -23.13 -18.46
N ASP A 376 21.17 -22.52 -17.81
CA ASP A 376 21.12 -21.07 -17.62
C ASP A 376 20.70 -20.71 -16.19
N PRO A 377 21.57 -20.99 -15.19
CA PRO A 377 21.20 -20.89 -13.78
C PRO A 377 21.42 -19.49 -13.17
N ASP A 378 22.07 -18.56 -13.87
CA ASP A 378 22.40 -17.25 -13.30
C ASP A 378 21.24 -16.26 -13.38
N SER A 379 21.13 -15.44 -12.35
CA SER A 379 20.00 -14.56 -12.11
C SER A 379 20.41 -13.38 -11.22
N VAL A 380 19.73 -12.24 -11.36
CA VAL A 380 19.85 -11.10 -10.43
C VAL A 380 19.25 -11.41 -9.05
N CYS A 381 18.47 -12.49 -8.93
CA CYS A 381 17.93 -13.04 -7.69
C CYS A 381 17.67 -14.55 -7.84
N HIS A 382 18.41 -15.40 -7.11
CA HIS A 382 18.42 -16.86 -7.38
C HIS A 382 17.29 -17.66 -6.71
N THR A 383 16.55 -17.04 -5.78
CA THR A 383 15.37 -17.65 -5.13
C THR A 383 14.18 -16.73 -5.25
N PHE A 384 12.98 -17.31 -5.23
CA PHE A 384 11.76 -16.51 -5.36
C PHE A 384 11.59 -15.55 -4.17
N ILE A 385 11.89 -15.99 -2.94
CA ILE A 385 11.92 -15.11 -1.76
C ILE A 385 12.91 -13.95 -1.91
N ASP A 386 14.10 -14.18 -2.49
CA ASP A 386 15.06 -13.11 -2.75
C ASP A 386 14.49 -12.08 -3.74
N CYS A 387 13.95 -12.54 -4.88
CA CYS A 387 13.28 -11.67 -5.85
C CYS A 387 12.14 -10.86 -5.20
N LEU A 388 11.26 -11.52 -4.44
CA LEU A 388 10.16 -10.88 -3.72
C LEU A 388 10.66 -9.86 -2.70
N THR A 389 11.76 -10.14 -2.00
CA THR A 389 12.35 -9.24 -1.00
C THR A 389 12.92 -7.99 -1.65
N GLN A 390 13.57 -8.10 -2.81
CA GLN A 390 14.03 -6.95 -3.59
C GLN A 390 12.85 -6.07 -4.03
N LEU A 391 11.79 -6.69 -4.58
CA LEU A 391 10.58 -5.99 -4.99
C LEU A 391 9.88 -5.30 -3.83
N LYS A 392 9.74 -6.00 -2.70
CA LYS A 392 9.11 -5.46 -1.49
C LYS A 392 9.88 -4.26 -0.95
N THR A 393 11.20 -4.37 -0.87
CA THR A 393 12.06 -3.29 -0.37
C THR A 393 11.90 -2.04 -1.24
N TRP A 394 11.89 -2.20 -2.56
CA TRP A 394 11.66 -1.09 -3.48
C TRP A 394 10.25 -0.49 -3.36
N SER A 395 9.22 -1.34 -3.36
CA SER A 395 7.82 -0.91 -3.19
C SER A 395 7.62 -0.20 -1.85
N ASP A 396 8.34 -0.65 -0.81
CA ASP A 396 8.31 -0.05 0.51
C ASP A 396 8.86 1.37 0.54
N ALA A 397 9.89 1.64 -0.25
CA ALA A 397 10.46 2.97 -0.44
C ALA A 397 9.63 3.86 -1.39
N ASN A 398 8.80 3.29 -2.27
CA ASN A 398 8.12 3.98 -3.37
C ASN A 398 6.59 3.89 -3.31
N ARG A 399 5.98 4.13 -2.13
CA ARG A 399 4.56 3.87 -1.81
C ARG A 399 3.48 4.36 -2.78
N ASN A 400 3.79 5.32 -3.64
CA ASN A 400 2.84 5.91 -4.58
C ASN A 400 2.89 5.29 -5.99
N HIS A 401 3.77 4.33 -6.25
CA HIS A 401 3.92 3.70 -7.56
C HIS A 401 2.58 3.12 -8.05
N VAL A 402 2.32 3.15 -9.36
CA VAL A 402 1.23 2.36 -9.96
C VAL A 402 1.47 0.86 -9.70
N PRO A 403 0.44 0.00 -9.70
CA PRO A 403 0.62 -1.41 -9.39
C PRO A 403 1.74 -2.05 -10.22
N ILE A 404 2.60 -2.83 -9.56
CA ILE A 404 3.58 -3.66 -10.25
C ILE A 404 2.92 -4.99 -10.55
N ILE A 405 2.97 -5.44 -11.80
CA ILE A 405 2.42 -6.73 -12.22
C ILE A 405 3.55 -7.72 -12.45
N ILE A 406 3.52 -8.86 -11.77
CA ILE A 406 4.56 -9.87 -11.85
C ILE A 406 4.00 -11.09 -12.57
N ASP A 407 4.59 -11.40 -13.72
CA ASP A 407 4.28 -12.54 -14.56
C ASP A 407 5.14 -13.72 -14.03
N LEU A 408 4.52 -14.86 -13.72
CA LEU A 408 5.20 -16.03 -13.16
C LEU A 408 5.11 -17.20 -14.14
N GLU A 409 6.21 -17.57 -14.79
CA GLU A 409 6.24 -18.77 -15.63
C GLU A 409 6.65 -19.98 -14.80
N LEU A 410 5.76 -20.96 -14.65
CA LEU A 410 6.11 -22.25 -14.05
C LEU A 410 6.81 -23.10 -15.11
N LYS A 411 8.12 -23.31 -15.00
CA LYS A 411 8.86 -24.06 -16.01
C LYS A 411 8.51 -25.54 -15.95
N THR A 412 8.24 -26.12 -17.11
CA THR A 412 7.81 -27.51 -17.27
C THR A 412 8.81 -28.35 -18.08
N GLU A 413 10.03 -27.84 -18.27
CA GLU A 413 11.04 -28.44 -19.14
C GLU A 413 12.35 -28.73 -18.40
N ALA A 414 12.98 -29.84 -18.80
CA ALA A 414 14.26 -30.31 -18.25
C ALA A 414 15.22 -30.73 -19.37
N PRO A 415 15.65 -29.81 -20.25
CA PRO A 415 16.44 -30.14 -21.45
C PRO A 415 17.80 -30.78 -21.13
N ALA A 416 18.37 -30.53 -19.94
CA ALA A 416 19.65 -31.07 -19.53
C ALA A 416 19.62 -32.56 -19.13
N CYS A 417 18.45 -33.17 -18.98
CA CYS A 417 18.32 -34.57 -18.54
C CYS A 417 19.14 -35.55 -19.40
N ALA A 418 19.08 -35.40 -20.73
CA ALA A 418 19.80 -36.28 -21.65
C ALA A 418 21.34 -36.13 -21.53
N ALA A 419 21.82 -35.02 -20.99
CA ALA A 419 23.23 -34.73 -20.75
C ALA A 419 23.68 -35.10 -19.32
N GLY A 420 22.82 -35.73 -18.51
CA GLY A 420 23.10 -36.10 -17.12
C GLY A 420 22.74 -35.02 -16.10
N GLY A 421 21.98 -34.00 -16.50
CA GLY A 421 21.43 -33.00 -15.59
C GLY A 421 20.17 -33.49 -14.88
N VAL A 422 19.44 -32.55 -14.31
CA VAL A 422 18.14 -32.75 -13.68
C VAL A 422 17.16 -33.31 -14.70
N CYS A 423 16.55 -34.43 -14.34
CA CYS A 423 15.56 -35.10 -15.17
C CYS A 423 14.12 -34.73 -14.81
N PRO A 424 13.16 -34.97 -15.74
CA PRO A 424 11.74 -34.82 -15.46
C PRO A 424 11.35 -35.51 -14.15
N GLY A 425 10.53 -34.82 -13.37
CA GLY A 425 10.35 -35.11 -11.96
C GLY A 425 9.90 -33.83 -11.28
N GLU A 426 10.55 -33.44 -10.20
CA GLU A 426 10.22 -32.16 -9.56
C GLU A 426 10.42 -30.94 -10.47
N ALA A 427 11.44 -30.96 -11.32
CA ALA A 427 11.76 -29.84 -12.21
C ALA A 427 10.67 -29.54 -13.26
N THR A 428 9.80 -30.49 -13.57
CA THR A 428 8.77 -30.35 -14.61
C THR A 428 7.34 -30.58 -14.11
N ASN A 429 7.18 -31.25 -12.96
CA ASN A 429 5.87 -31.64 -12.42
C ASN A 429 5.37 -30.64 -11.37
N TRP A 430 4.57 -29.67 -11.80
CA TRP A 430 3.87 -28.75 -10.91
C TRP A 430 2.59 -29.36 -10.37
N THR A 431 2.68 -29.95 -9.17
CA THR A 431 1.50 -30.40 -8.42
C THR A 431 0.81 -29.23 -7.73
N LEU A 432 -0.47 -29.37 -7.39
CA LEU A 432 -1.19 -28.32 -6.65
C LEU A 432 -0.46 -27.89 -5.36
N PRO A 433 0.07 -28.80 -4.50
CA PRO A 433 0.89 -28.39 -3.35
C PRO A 433 2.10 -27.50 -3.69
N ARG A 434 2.82 -27.79 -4.78
CA ARG A 434 3.95 -26.98 -5.24
C ARG A 434 3.51 -25.61 -5.72
N MET A 435 2.39 -25.56 -6.46
CA MET A 435 1.80 -24.28 -6.87
C MET A 435 1.36 -23.45 -5.67
N LEU A 436 0.79 -24.07 -4.63
CA LEU A 436 0.42 -23.37 -3.40
C LEU A 436 1.62 -22.95 -2.55
N ASN A 437 2.80 -23.53 -2.79
CA ASN A 437 4.03 -23.00 -2.23
C ASN A 437 4.39 -21.63 -2.83
N VAL A 438 4.02 -21.34 -4.09
CA VAL A 438 4.15 -20.01 -4.70
C VAL A 438 3.37 -18.97 -3.88
N ASP A 439 2.08 -19.24 -3.60
CA ASP A 439 1.25 -18.41 -2.73
C ASP A 439 1.89 -18.19 -1.36
N LYS A 440 2.39 -19.28 -0.76
CA LYS A 440 3.00 -19.25 0.56
C LYS A 440 4.25 -18.37 0.59
N GLU A 441 5.13 -18.47 -0.40
CA GLU A 441 6.33 -17.64 -0.49
C GLU A 441 5.97 -16.16 -0.73
N ILE A 442 5.01 -15.85 -1.61
CA ILE A 442 4.48 -14.49 -1.79
C ILE A 442 3.97 -13.93 -0.46
N LEU A 443 3.10 -14.66 0.24
CA LEU A 443 2.49 -14.22 1.50
C LEU A 443 3.47 -14.18 2.68
N SER A 444 4.62 -14.85 2.57
CA SER A 444 5.69 -14.76 3.57
C SER A 444 6.45 -13.43 3.50
N VAL A 445 6.46 -12.79 2.33
CA VAL A 445 7.15 -11.52 2.10
C VAL A 445 6.16 -10.35 2.08
N PHE A 446 5.06 -10.47 1.32
CA PHE A 446 4.08 -9.41 1.16
C PHE A 446 2.85 -9.62 2.06
N PRO A 447 2.49 -8.64 2.91
CA PRO A 447 1.19 -8.64 3.57
C PRO A 447 0.08 -8.47 2.52
N LYS A 448 -1.07 -9.11 2.74
CA LYS A 448 -2.23 -9.05 1.84
C LYS A 448 -2.67 -7.61 1.50
N THR A 449 -2.44 -6.64 2.38
CA THR A 449 -2.76 -5.22 2.15
C THR A 449 -1.89 -4.56 1.07
N GLN A 450 -0.73 -5.13 0.75
CA GLN A 450 0.17 -4.71 -0.33
C GLN A 450 -0.04 -5.53 -1.61
N LEU A 451 -1.07 -6.36 -1.68
CA LEU A 451 -1.37 -7.21 -2.82
C LEU A 451 -2.71 -6.83 -3.46
N ILE A 452 -2.82 -7.10 -4.75
CA ILE A 452 -4.08 -7.22 -5.47
C ILE A 452 -4.25 -8.70 -5.77
N ARG A 453 -5.19 -9.37 -5.10
CA ARG A 453 -5.45 -10.80 -5.26
C ARG A 453 -6.82 -11.03 -5.91
N PRO A 454 -7.09 -12.23 -6.47
CA PRO A 454 -8.39 -12.57 -7.04
C PRO A 454 -9.58 -12.25 -6.11
N ASP A 455 -9.46 -12.55 -4.82
CA ASP A 455 -10.50 -12.26 -3.82
C ASP A 455 -10.72 -10.76 -3.57
N ASP A 456 -9.71 -9.93 -3.81
CA ASP A 456 -9.81 -8.47 -3.62
C ASP A 456 -10.49 -7.80 -4.83
N VAL A 457 -10.61 -8.51 -5.95
CA VAL A 457 -11.30 -8.08 -7.19
C VAL A 457 -12.71 -8.68 -7.28
N ARG A 458 -12.92 -9.89 -6.76
CA ARG A 458 -14.21 -10.58 -6.83
C ARG A 458 -15.26 -9.91 -5.92
N VAL A 459 -16.48 -9.75 -6.42
CA VAL A 459 -17.57 -9.05 -5.71
C VAL A 459 -18.72 -9.99 -5.38
N GLY A 460 -18.93 -10.24 -4.08
CA GLY A 460 -20.04 -11.06 -3.58
C GLY A 460 -19.98 -12.48 -4.14
N ASN A 461 -21.08 -12.95 -4.74
CA ASN A 461 -21.22 -14.29 -5.30
C ASN A 461 -20.90 -14.37 -6.80
N LEU A 462 -20.41 -13.28 -7.41
CA LEU A 462 -20.00 -13.28 -8.81
C LEU A 462 -18.72 -14.09 -9.00
N THR A 463 -18.53 -14.68 -10.18
CA THR A 463 -17.21 -15.16 -10.59
C THR A 463 -16.24 -13.98 -10.76
N LEU A 464 -14.95 -14.27 -10.88
CA LEU A 464 -13.92 -13.26 -11.07
C LEU A 464 -14.14 -12.55 -12.41
N GLU A 465 -14.45 -13.29 -13.47
CA GLU A 465 -14.84 -12.73 -14.77
C GLU A 465 -16.05 -11.82 -14.65
N GLN A 466 -17.15 -12.30 -14.06
CA GLN A 466 -18.34 -11.48 -13.88
C GLN A 466 -18.03 -10.21 -13.09
N SER A 467 -17.13 -10.27 -12.11
CA SER A 467 -16.71 -9.11 -11.32
C SER A 467 -15.95 -8.10 -12.18
N VAL A 468 -14.92 -8.51 -12.93
CA VAL A 468 -14.14 -7.58 -13.77
C VAL A 468 -14.97 -7.01 -14.92
N LEU A 469 -15.89 -7.79 -15.49
CA LEU A 469 -16.73 -7.35 -16.61
C LEU A 469 -17.88 -6.43 -16.20
N THR A 470 -18.45 -6.61 -15.00
CA THR A 470 -19.66 -5.85 -14.58
C THR A 470 -19.41 -4.80 -13.51
N LYS A 471 -18.38 -4.98 -12.67
CA LYS A 471 -18.00 -4.05 -11.59
C LYS A 471 -16.70 -3.32 -11.89
N GLY A 472 -15.89 -3.85 -12.79
CA GLY A 472 -14.59 -3.30 -13.16
C GLY A 472 -13.51 -3.63 -12.13
N TRP A 473 -12.27 -3.38 -12.53
CA TRP A 473 -11.09 -3.57 -11.66
C TRP A 473 -10.99 -2.50 -10.56
N PRO A 474 -10.21 -2.71 -9.49
CA PRO A 474 -10.00 -1.69 -8.45
C PRO A 474 -9.57 -0.33 -9.02
N LEU A 475 -9.98 0.74 -8.34
CA LEU A 475 -9.52 2.10 -8.67
C LEU A 475 -8.00 2.17 -8.52
N LEU A 476 -7.35 2.88 -9.44
CA LEU A 476 -5.89 3.06 -9.40
C LEU A 476 -5.46 3.71 -8.07
N SER A 477 -6.25 4.65 -7.54
CA SER A 477 -5.97 5.28 -6.24
C SER A 477 -5.87 4.30 -5.08
N ASP A 478 -6.65 3.21 -5.13
CA ASP A 478 -6.71 2.20 -4.07
C ASP A 478 -5.70 1.06 -4.29
N ALA A 479 -5.11 1.03 -5.49
CA ALA A 479 -4.17 0.01 -5.94
C ALA A 479 -2.71 0.46 -5.90
N ARG A 480 -2.44 1.76 -5.72
CA ARG A 480 -1.07 2.29 -5.59
C ARG A 480 -0.28 1.61 -4.47
N GLY A 481 1.01 1.41 -4.71
CA GLY A 481 1.92 0.76 -3.76
C GLY A 481 1.66 -0.73 -3.56
N LYS A 482 0.93 -1.39 -4.48
CA LYS A 482 0.61 -2.82 -4.43
C LYS A 482 1.23 -3.60 -5.57
N CYS A 483 1.38 -4.90 -5.37
CA CYS A 483 1.80 -5.86 -6.39
C CYS A 483 0.64 -6.79 -6.76
N MET A 484 0.61 -7.23 -8.02
CA MET A 484 -0.31 -8.23 -8.55
C MET A 484 0.51 -9.34 -9.22
N PHE A 485 0.15 -10.61 -9.00
CA PHE A 485 0.86 -11.75 -9.55
C PHE A 485 -0.06 -12.55 -10.46
N PHE A 486 0.41 -13.05 -11.60
CA PHE A 486 -0.32 -14.02 -12.41
C PHE A 486 0.59 -15.09 -13.01
N PHE A 487 0.07 -16.30 -13.22
CA PHE A 487 0.80 -17.36 -13.92
C PHE A 487 0.76 -17.13 -15.43
N ASP A 488 1.93 -17.07 -16.07
CA ASP A 488 2.07 -16.85 -17.51
C ASP A 488 1.70 -18.09 -18.35
N ASN A 489 1.78 -19.29 -17.77
CA ASN A 489 1.57 -20.56 -18.47
C ASN A 489 0.28 -20.57 -19.32
N ASP A 490 0.38 -21.05 -20.56
CA ASP A 490 -0.77 -21.07 -21.47
C ASP A 490 -1.89 -21.98 -20.96
N PRO A 491 -3.16 -21.56 -21.11
CA PRO A 491 -4.30 -22.38 -20.72
C PRO A 491 -4.40 -23.63 -21.60
N LYS A 492 -4.48 -24.81 -20.97
CA LYS A 492 -4.72 -26.11 -21.62
C LYS A 492 -5.95 -26.77 -20.99
N PRO A 493 -7.18 -26.31 -21.29
CA PRO A 493 -8.40 -26.77 -20.63
C PRO A 493 -8.67 -28.28 -20.83
N GLU A 494 -8.11 -28.88 -21.86
CA GLU A 494 -8.15 -30.32 -22.15
C GLU A 494 -7.22 -31.15 -21.25
N ASP A 495 -6.24 -30.53 -20.59
CA ASP A 495 -5.30 -31.17 -19.68
C ASP A 495 -5.59 -30.76 -18.23
N PRO A 496 -6.26 -31.63 -17.43
CA PRO A 496 -6.57 -31.33 -16.03
C PRO A 496 -5.33 -31.27 -15.13
N THR A 497 -4.18 -31.71 -15.64
CA THR A 497 -2.88 -31.63 -14.95
C THR A 497 -2.08 -30.38 -15.33
N SER A 498 -2.59 -29.58 -16.27
CA SER A 498 -1.96 -28.31 -16.61
C SER A 498 -2.02 -27.35 -15.41
N PRO A 499 -1.02 -26.46 -15.24
CA PRO A 499 -0.92 -25.62 -14.05
C PRO A 499 -2.20 -24.82 -13.76
N ARG A 500 -2.78 -24.21 -14.80
CA ARG A 500 -4.03 -23.46 -14.66
C ARG A 500 -5.17 -24.33 -14.12
N GLU A 501 -5.41 -25.50 -14.71
CA GLU A 501 -6.53 -26.35 -14.31
C GLU A 501 -6.33 -26.94 -12.91
N LEU A 502 -5.10 -27.31 -12.55
CA LEU A 502 -4.76 -27.70 -11.18
C LEU A 502 -5.04 -26.58 -10.17
N TYR A 503 -4.62 -25.35 -10.46
CA TYR A 503 -4.76 -24.22 -9.54
C TYR A 503 -6.23 -23.83 -9.30
N LYS A 504 -7.09 -24.04 -10.30
CA LYS A 504 -8.55 -23.83 -10.22
C LYS A 504 -9.31 -24.99 -9.58
N SER A 505 -8.69 -26.15 -9.41
CA SER A 505 -9.37 -27.36 -8.91
C SER A 505 -9.81 -27.24 -7.45
N GLY A 506 -10.81 -28.04 -7.06
CA GLY A 506 -11.23 -28.20 -5.67
C GLY A 506 -12.16 -27.11 -5.12
N GLY A 507 -13.04 -26.52 -5.95
CA GLY A 507 -13.92 -25.42 -5.53
C GLY A 507 -13.28 -24.03 -5.65
N HIS A 508 -12.23 -23.93 -6.46
CA HIS A 508 -11.44 -22.72 -6.68
C HIS A 508 -11.54 -22.25 -8.15
N GLU A 509 -12.64 -22.56 -8.83
CA GLU A 509 -12.82 -22.34 -10.27
C GLU A 509 -12.74 -20.85 -10.64
N SER A 510 -13.03 -19.97 -9.69
CA SER A 510 -12.95 -18.51 -9.78
C SER A 510 -11.82 -17.95 -8.91
N LEU A 511 -10.79 -18.76 -8.64
CA LEU A 511 -9.61 -18.44 -7.83
C LEU A 511 -9.94 -18.00 -6.39
N GLN A 512 -11.00 -18.55 -5.81
CA GLN A 512 -11.35 -18.33 -4.40
C GLN A 512 -10.15 -18.64 -3.50
N ASN A 513 -9.80 -17.79 -2.54
CA ASN A 513 -8.70 -18.04 -1.60
C ASN A 513 -7.32 -18.26 -2.25
N ARG A 514 -7.14 -17.96 -3.53
CA ARG A 514 -5.84 -17.98 -4.21
C ARG A 514 -5.18 -16.60 -4.15
N THR A 515 -3.86 -16.57 -4.25
CA THR A 515 -3.06 -15.34 -4.22
C THR A 515 -2.75 -14.84 -5.62
N VAL A 516 -2.58 -15.76 -6.57
CA VAL A 516 -2.07 -15.51 -7.92
C VAL A 516 -3.24 -15.60 -8.92
N PHE A 517 -3.27 -14.72 -9.92
CA PHE A 517 -4.20 -14.83 -11.05
C PHE A 517 -3.69 -15.88 -12.06
N THR A 518 -4.54 -16.34 -12.97
CA THR A 518 -4.15 -17.25 -14.05
C THR A 518 -4.16 -16.51 -15.38
N ASN A 519 -3.29 -16.88 -16.31
CA ASN A 519 -3.53 -16.64 -17.72
C ASN A 519 -4.80 -17.42 -18.13
N SER A 520 -5.88 -16.69 -18.34
CA SER A 520 -7.24 -17.22 -18.36
C SER A 520 -7.84 -17.27 -19.75
N LEU A 521 -8.92 -18.04 -19.91
CA LEU A 521 -9.73 -18.05 -21.12
C LEU A 521 -10.92 -17.10 -20.94
N GLU A 522 -11.27 -16.35 -21.99
CA GLU A 522 -12.52 -15.59 -21.99
C GLU A 522 -13.73 -16.52 -21.74
N GLY A 523 -14.66 -16.13 -20.88
CA GLY A 523 -15.84 -16.93 -20.53
C GLY A 523 -15.64 -17.91 -19.37
N SER A 524 -14.42 -18.05 -18.86
CA SER A 524 -14.13 -18.93 -17.72
C SER A 524 -14.25 -18.20 -16.38
N ALA A 525 -14.57 -18.93 -15.31
CA ALA A 525 -14.84 -18.32 -14.00
C ALA A 525 -13.64 -17.54 -13.40
N ASP A 526 -12.41 -17.92 -13.74
CA ASP A 526 -11.15 -17.21 -13.41
C ASP A 526 -10.77 -16.10 -14.41
N GLY A 527 -11.59 -15.86 -15.44
CA GLY A 527 -11.36 -14.90 -16.51
C GLY A 527 -11.03 -13.49 -16.00
N ALA A 528 -9.77 -13.07 -16.08
CA ALA A 528 -9.36 -11.73 -15.63
C ALA A 528 -8.13 -11.22 -16.38
N VAL A 529 -7.07 -12.03 -16.43
CA VAL A 529 -5.82 -11.73 -17.11
C VAL A 529 -5.68 -12.66 -18.31
N ILE A 530 -5.33 -12.13 -19.47
CA ILE A 530 -5.16 -12.91 -20.71
C ILE A 530 -3.80 -12.57 -21.32
N LYS A 531 -2.99 -13.59 -21.60
CA LYS A 531 -1.78 -13.45 -22.39
C LYS A 531 -2.11 -13.60 -23.87
N HIS A 532 -1.73 -12.62 -24.68
CA HIS A 532 -1.90 -12.63 -26.13
C HIS A 532 -0.63 -12.10 -26.78
N ASN A 533 0.31 -13.00 -27.09
CA ASN A 533 1.71 -12.63 -27.40
C ASN A 533 1.91 -11.89 -28.72
N GLU A 534 1.12 -12.20 -29.76
CA GLU A 534 1.24 -11.54 -31.07
C GLU A 534 0.30 -10.32 -31.13
N PRO A 535 0.80 -9.08 -31.21
CA PRO A 535 -0.06 -7.91 -31.29
C PRO A 535 -0.36 -7.44 -32.71
N ARG A 536 0.29 -7.96 -33.76
CA ARG A 536 0.21 -7.43 -35.14
C ARG A 536 -0.99 -7.97 -35.89
N GLY A 537 -1.29 -7.35 -37.04
CA GLY A 537 -2.32 -7.83 -37.96
C GLY A 537 -3.71 -7.92 -37.31
N ASN A 538 -4.38 -9.06 -37.49
CA ASN A 538 -5.73 -9.27 -36.95
C ASN A 538 -5.74 -9.32 -35.41
N ASP A 539 -4.64 -9.69 -34.78
CA ASP A 539 -4.54 -9.80 -33.33
C ASP A 539 -4.60 -8.45 -32.62
N THR A 540 -4.23 -7.34 -33.30
CA THR A 540 -4.44 -6.00 -32.75
C THR A 540 -5.91 -5.76 -32.41
N ALA A 541 -6.82 -6.14 -33.31
CA ALA A 541 -8.25 -5.96 -33.13
C ALA A 541 -8.80 -6.87 -32.03
N GLU A 542 -8.26 -8.08 -31.91
CA GLU A 542 -8.65 -9.03 -30.88
C GLU A 542 -8.24 -8.56 -29.48
N ILE A 543 -7.00 -8.10 -29.32
CA ILE A 543 -6.54 -7.50 -28.06
C ILE A 543 -7.41 -6.29 -27.70
N GLN A 544 -7.69 -5.40 -28.66
CA GLN A 544 -8.57 -4.25 -28.42
C GLN A 544 -9.98 -4.68 -27.96
N ARG A 545 -10.51 -5.79 -28.50
CA ARG A 545 -11.81 -6.33 -28.09
C ARG A 545 -11.78 -6.81 -26.64
N LEU A 546 -10.75 -7.57 -26.25
CA LEU A 546 -10.57 -8.04 -24.87
C LEU A 546 -10.39 -6.89 -23.88
N VAL A 547 -9.58 -5.89 -24.25
CA VAL A 547 -9.32 -4.67 -23.46
C VAL A 547 -10.60 -3.85 -23.26
N LYS A 548 -11.41 -3.66 -24.32
CA LYS A 548 -12.72 -2.99 -24.22
C LYS A 548 -13.71 -3.77 -23.37
N LYS A 549 -13.63 -5.11 -23.39
CA LYS A 549 -14.52 -5.97 -22.61
C LYS A 549 -14.23 -5.85 -21.12
N GLY A 550 -12.98 -5.64 -20.72
CA GLY A 550 -12.59 -5.35 -19.35
C GLY A 550 -11.46 -6.21 -18.79
N TYR A 551 -10.84 -7.07 -19.61
CA TYR A 551 -9.70 -7.88 -19.20
C TYR A 551 -8.42 -7.05 -19.08
N ILE A 552 -7.50 -7.50 -18.24
CA ILE A 552 -6.08 -7.12 -18.35
C ILE A 552 -5.47 -8.04 -19.40
N VAL A 553 -4.77 -7.47 -20.37
CA VAL A 553 -4.15 -8.22 -21.47
C VAL A 553 -2.66 -7.92 -21.49
N ARG A 554 -1.84 -8.96 -21.61
CA ARG A 554 -0.39 -8.88 -21.76
C ARG A 554 0.01 -9.30 -23.16
N THR A 555 0.86 -8.52 -23.82
CA THR A 555 1.39 -8.80 -25.16
C THR A 555 2.88 -8.52 -25.24
N ARG A 556 3.52 -8.83 -26.36
CA ARG A 556 4.95 -8.60 -26.60
C ARG A 556 5.19 -7.37 -27.46
N ALA A 557 6.35 -6.75 -27.31
CA ALA A 557 6.86 -5.75 -28.23
C ALA A 557 7.91 -6.33 -29.20
N ASP A 558 8.45 -7.51 -28.90
CA ASP A 558 9.53 -8.13 -29.66
C ASP A 558 9.48 -9.67 -29.62
N VAL A 559 10.04 -10.24 -30.68
CA VAL A 559 10.68 -11.56 -30.68
C VAL A 559 12.18 -11.27 -30.61
N PRO A 560 12.88 -11.59 -29.51
CA PRO A 560 14.09 -10.91 -29.09
C PRO A 560 15.12 -10.65 -30.20
N LEU A 561 15.81 -11.67 -30.70
CA LEU A 561 16.85 -11.42 -31.70
C LEU A 561 16.28 -11.11 -33.09
N ASP A 562 15.19 -11.76 -33.49
CA ASP A 562 14.53 -11.52 -34.79
C ASP A 562 14.16 -10.05 -34.98
N THR A 563 13.66 -9.39 -33.93
CA THR A 563 13.25 -7.98 -33.97
C THR A 563 14.44 -7.06 -34.15
N VAL A 564 15.52 -7.33 -33.42
CA VAL A 564 16.76 -6.55 -33.49
C VAL A 564 17.45 -6.74 -34.84
N LEU A 565 17.56 -7.96 -35.34
CA LEU A 565 18.22 -8.27 -36.61
C LEU A 565 17.42 -7.76 -37.82
N SER A 566 16.09 -7.85 -37.78
CA SER A 566 15.22 -7.29 -38.82
C SER A 566 15.08 -5.78 -38.75
N LYS A 567 15.58 -5.15 -37.68
CA LYS A 567 15.49 -3.70 -37.40
C LYS A 567 14.05 -3.18 -37.45
N SER A 568 13.10 -4.00 -37.02
CA SER A 568 11.68 -3.68 -37.05
C SER A 568 11.22 -3.08 -35.73
N THR A 569 10.28 -2.14 -35.78
CA THR A 569 9.52 -1.66 -34.62
C THR A 569 8.05 -2.01 -34.70
N GLU A 570 7.64 -2.81 -35.69
CA GLU A 570 6.24 -3.09 -35.99
C GLU A 570 5.51 -3.73 -34.81
N MET A 571 6.12 -4.74 -34.18
CA MET A 571 5.52 -5.42 -33.02
C MET A 571 5.39 -4.48 -31.83
N ARG A 572 6.38 -3.60 -31.56
CA ARG A 572 6.29 -2.55 -30.54
C ARG A 572 5.12 -1.60 -30.77
N GLU A 573 5.01 -1.06 -31.97
CA GLU A 573 3.94 -0.11 -32.31
C GLU A 573 2.58 -0.81 -32.25
N ALA A 574 2.48 -2.06 -32.73
CA ALA A 574 1.26 -2.86 -32.61
C ALA A 574 0.90 -3.14 -31.14
N GLY A 575 1.85 -3.51 -30.29
CA GLY A 575 1.65 -3.75 -28.86
C GLY A 575 1.18 -2.51 -28.13
N PHE A 576 1.75 -1.34 -28.46
CA PHE A 576 1.28 -0.07 -27.92
C PHE A 576 -0.12 0.31 -28.41
N ASN A 577 -0.41 0.14 -29.70
CA ASN A 577 -1.69 0.52 -30.32
C ASN A 577 -2.84 -0.45 -30.04
N SER A 578 -2.54 -1.70 -29.68
CA SER A 578 -3.53 -2.71 -29.31
C SER A 578 -4.21 -2.38 -27.98
N GLY A 579 -3.59 -1.56 -27.13
CA GLY A 579 -4.06 -1.27 -25.79
C GLY A 579 -3.92 -2.44 -24.82
N ALA A 580 -3.12 -3.47 -25.12
CA ALA A 580 -2.70 -4.42 -24.11
C ALA A 580 -2.16 -3.65 -22.89
N HIS A 581 -2.54 -4.05 -21.69
CA HIS A 581 -2.20 -3.32 -20.46
C HIS A 581 -0.72 -3.48 -20.11
N ILE A 582 -0.12 -4.60 -20.51
CA ILE A 582 1.29 -4.90 -20.35
C ILE A 582 1.87 -5.15 -21.74
N VAL A 583 2.91 -4.41 -22.09
CA VAL A 583 3.69 -4.61 -23.31
C VAL A 583 5.10 -5.01 -22.89
N SER A 584 5.39 -6.31 -23.00
CA SER A 584 6.63 -6.91 -22.50
C SER A 584 7.73 -6.91 -23.55
N THR A 585 8.98 -6.73 -23.12
CA THR A 585 10.16 -6.61 -23.98
C THR A 585 11.41 -7.20 -23.31
N ASP A 586 12.38 -7.64 -24.11
CA ASP A 586 13.75 -7.90 -23.62
C ASP A 586 14.62 -6.62 -23.60
N PHE A 587 14.15 -5.50 -24.17
CA PHE A 587 14.92 -4.28 -24.41
C PHE A 587 14.26 -3.00 -23.84
N PRO A 588 14.10 -2.88 -22.50
CA PRO A 588 13.48 -1.71 -21.86
C PRO A 588 14.38 -0.46 -21.83
N SER A 589 15.61 -0.53 -22.33
CA SER A 589 16.56 0.59 -22.25
C SER A 589 17.52 0.63 -23.44
N TRP A 590 17.91 1.84 -23.82
CA TRP A 590 18.96 2.08 -24.81
C TRP A 590 20.27 1.39 -24.44
N GLY A 591 21.02 0.95 -25.44
CA GLY A 591 22.29 0.25 -25.33
C GLY A 591 22.18 -1.26 -25.21
N MET A 592 21.02 -1.81 -24.82
CA MET A 592 20.86 -3.26 -24.58
C MET A 592 20.99 -4.09 -25.87
N SER A 593 20.54 -3.54 -27.00
CA SER A 593 20.62 -4.19 -28.30
C SER A 593 21.71 -3.65 -29.23
N ALA A 594 22.45 -2.63 -28.78
CA ALA A 594 23.47 -1.96 -29.60
C ALA A 594 24.56 -2.91 -30.15
N ARG A 595 24.83 -4.02 -29.46
CA ARG A 595 25.81 -5.03 -29.90
C ARG A 595 25.47 -5.69 -31.24
N TRP A 596 24.20 -5.66 -31.65
CA TRP A 596 23.74 -6.21 -32.93
C TRP A 596 23.61 -5.12 -34.01
N GLY A 597 24.18 -3.94 -33.79
CA GLY A 597 24.20 -2.86 -34.80
C GLY A 597 22.85 -2.18 -35.00
N TYR A 598 21.95 -2.31 -34.03
CA TYR A 598 20.68 -1.59 -33.94
C TYR A 598 20.28 -1.43 -32.48
N ASP A 599 20.07 -0.19 -32.05
CA ASP A 599 19.68 0.12 -30.66
C ASP A 599 18.15 0.19 -30.57
N TYR A 600 17.52 -0.97 -30.54
CA TYR A 600 16.09 -1.13 -30.30
C TYR A 600 15.76 -0.93 -28.82
N VAL A 601 14.71 -0.16 -28.54
CA VAL A 601 14.21 0.11 -27.18
C VAL A 601 12.69 0.12 -27.14
N VAL A 602 12.12 -0.35 -26.05
CA VAL A 602 10.69 -0.25 -25.73
C VAL A 602 10.54 0.56 -24.46
N GLN A 603 10.08 1.79 -24.62
CA GLN A 603 9.77 2.71 -23.53
C GLN A 603 8.68 3.68 -23.99
N PHE A 604 7.95 4.27 -23.05
CA PHE A 604 7.10 5.39 -23.40
C PHE A 604 7.93 6.65 -23.67
N LYS A 605 7.34 7.57 -24.44
CA LYS A 605 7.94 8.88 -24.67
C LYS A 605 8.02 9.66 -23.35
N ASP A 606 8.95 10.60 -23.30
CA ASP A 606 9.15 11.54 -22.18
C ASP A 606 9.46 10.87 -20.82
N GLY A 607 9.90 9.60 -20.83
CA GLY A 607 10.27 8.87 -19.63
C GLY A 607 9.09 8.46 -18.74
N LEU A 608 7.88 8.43 -19.28
CA LEU A 608 6.70 7.94 -18.57
C LEU A 608 6.87 6.47 -18.19
N VAL A 609 6.49 6.11 -16.96
CA VAL A 609 6.50 4.71 -16.49
C VAL A 609 5.15 4.00 -16.72
N ALA A 610 4.10 4.79 -16.92
CA ALA A 610 2.76 4.36 -17.26
C ALA A 610 2.07 5.43 -18.10
N ARG A 611 1.16 5.02 -18.99
CA ARG A 611 0.29 5.94 -19.72
C ARG A 611 -1.17 5.51 -19.63
N CYS A 612 -2.08 6.42 -19.95
CA CYS A 612 -3.48 6.11 -20.10
C CYS A 612 -3.65 5.12 -21.26
N ASN A 613 -4.40 4.05 -21.01
CA ASN A 613 -4.63 3.03 -22.03
C ASN A 613 -5.35 3.65 -23.25
N PRO A 614 -4.81 3.50 -24.47
CA PRO A 614 -5.35 4.17 -25.65
C PRO A 614 -6.73 3.63 -26.09
N VAL A 615 -7.19 2.52 -25.51
CA VAL A 615 -8.39 1.80 -25.93
C VAL A 615 -9.54 1.98 -24.94
N ASN A 616 -9.28 1.84 -23.63
CA ASN A 616 -10.32 1.80 -22.61
C ASN A 616 -10.16 2.83 -21.49
N ALA A 617 -9.14 3.70 -21.52
CA ALA A 617 -9.02 4.73 -20.51
C ALA A 617 -10.18 5.74 -20.59
N PRO A 618 -10.72 6.21 -19.45
CA PRO A 618 -11.77 7.21 -19.44
C PRO A 618 -11.22 8.55 -19.97
N LYS A 619 -12.10 9.38 -20.55
CA LYS A 619 -11.73 10.70 -21.12
C LYS A 619 -10.97 11.63 -20.16
N GLY A 620 -11.12 11.44 -18.85
CA GLY A 620 -10.42 12.22 -17.82
C GLY A 620 -8.96 11.80 -17.58
N CYS A 621 -8.54 10.65 -18.11
CA CYS A 621 -7.22 10.09 -17.88
C CYS A 621 -6.10 11.00 -18.41
N LYS A 622 -5.09 11.24 -17.59
CA LYS A 622 -3.92 12.05 -17.93
C LYS A 622 -2.64 11.31 -17.50
N ASP A 623 -1.75 11.06 -18.45
CA ASP A 623 -0.47 10.35 -18.23
C ASP A 623 0.34 10.97 -17.08
N SER A 624 0.45 12.31 -17.08
CA SER A 624 1.13 13.10 -16.02
C SER A 624 0.57 12.95 -14.60
N LYS A 625 -0.53 12.22 -14.41
CA LYS A 625 -1.14 11.94 -13.10
C LYS A 625 -1.07 10.46 -12.70
N LEU A 626 -0.45 9.61 -13.52
CA LEU A 626 -0.35 8.18 -13.25
C LEU A 626 0.81 7.87 -12.32
N GLU A 627 2.02 8.33 -12.61
CA GLU A 627 3.23 8.28 -11.76
C GLU A 627 4.31 9.11 -12.44
#